data_AF-A0A2W0DZ32-F1
#
_entry.id   AF-A0A2W0DZ32-F1
#
_cell.length_a   1.000
_cell.length_b   1.000
_cell.length_c   1.000
_cell.angle_alpha   90.00
_cell.angle_beta   90.00
_cell.angle_gamma   90.00
#
_symmetry.space_group_name_H-M   'P 1'
#
loop_
_entity.id
_entity.type
_entity.pdbx_description
1 polymer ?
#
loop_
_entity_poly.entity_id
_entity_poly.type
_entity_poly.pdbx_seq_one_letter_code
_entity_poly.pdbx_strand_id
1 'polypeptide(L)'
;MFGRRRSPSPRPDDAPGLGIGALVQVIDTDRGGEQWADEPIGVIVAPGGSQIGGTQRTWTVAFEEPVYTKDGRGPFERATVLSRQLVPVTTDSGE
;
A
#
# COMPACT_ATOMS: atom_id res chain seq x y z
N MET A 1 -32.58 11.77 -5.54
CA MET A 1 -31.68 12.20 -4.45
C MET A 1 -30.53 11.21 -4.36
N PHE A 2 -29.37 11.53 -4.93
CA PHE A 2 -28.22 10.63 -4.92
C PHE A 2 -27.49 10.79 -3.58
N GLY A 3 -27.58 9.77 -2.73
CA GLY A 3 -26.88 9.74 -1.45
C GLY A 3 -25.39 9.94 -1.68
N ARG A 4 -24.85 11.01 -1.10
CA ARG A 4 -23.40 11.26 -1.02
C ARG A 4 -22.75 9.97 -0.51
N ARG A 5 -21.91 9.33 -1.35
CA ARG A 5 -21.04 8.24 -0.89
C ARG A 5 -20.23 8.81 0.26
N ARG A 6 -20.49 8.34 1.48
CA ARG A 6 -19.63 8.65 2.63
C ARG A 6 -18.28 8.03 2.29
N SER A 7 -17.31 8.87 1.94
CA SER A 7 -15.91 8.48 1.96
C SER A 7 -15.65 7.82 3.33
N PRO A 8 -15.12 6.59 3.39
CA PRO A 8 -14.81 5.96 4.66
C PRO A 8 -13.97 6.92 5.49
N SER A 9 -14.34 7.14 6.75
CA SER A 9 -13.54 7.96 7.65
C SER A 9 -12.09 7.45 7.65
N PRO A 10 -11.08 8.34 7.64
CA PRO A 10 -9.69 7.95 7.82
C PRO A 10 -9.59 7.16 9.13
N ARG A 11 -9.05 5.93 9.08
CA ARG A 11 -8.70 5.20 10.29
C ARG A 11 -7.33 5.68 10.77
N PRO A 12 -7.04 5.62 12.08
CA PRO A 12 -5.77 6.08 12.62
C PRO A 12 -4.53 5.37 12.02
N ASP A 13 -4.70 4.19 11.41
CA ASP A 13 -3.64 3.43 10.73
C ASP A 13 -3.48 3.76 9.24
N ASP A 14 -4.35 4.58 8.63
CA ASP A 14 -4.18 4.99 7.24
C ASP A 14 -3.20 6.18 7.20
N ALA A 15 -2.02 5.99 6.61
CA ALA A 15 -1.14 7.12 6.32
C ALA A 15 -1.90 8.14 5.43
N PRO A 16 -1.86 9.44 5.77
CA PRO A 16 -2.46 10.47 4.93
C PRO A 16 -1.79 10.45 3.55
N GLY A 17 -2.58 10.46 2.47
CA GLY A 17 -2.08 10.46 1.09
C GLY A 17 -2.10 9.09 0.38
N LEU A 18 -2.57 8.02 1.03
CA LEU A 18 -2.79 6.74 0.34
C LEU A 18 -4.04 6.76 -0.54
N GLY A 19 -3.86 6.40 -1.82
CA GLY A 19 -4.94 6.29 -2.80
C GLY A 19 -4.44 5.72 -4.12
N ILE A 20 -5.36 5.35 -5.02
CA ILE A 20 -4.99 4.89 -6.37
C ILE A 20 -4.19 5.99 -7.08
N GLY A 21 -3.05 5.61 -7.67
CA GLY A 21 -2.10 6.51 -8.31
C GLY A 21 -1.01 7.07 -7.38
N ALA A 22 -1.09 6.83 -6.07
CA ALA A 22 -0.04 7.25 -5.16
C ALA A 22 1.24 6.42 -5.37
N LEU A 23 2.38 7.10 -5.51
CA LEU A 23 3.71 6.51 -5.42
C LEU A 23 4.02 6.22 -3.95
N VAL A 24 4.40 4.99 -3.65
CA VAL A 24 4.62 4.51 -2.29
C VAL A 24 5.90 3.69 -2.19
N GLN A 25 6.61 3.85 -1.09
CA GLN A 25 7.65 2.93 -0.65
C GLN A 25 7.00 1.86 0.23
N VAL A 26 7.37 0.61 0.01
CA VAL A 26 6.95 -0.52 0.84
C VAL A 26 8.01 -0.79 1.90
N ILE A 27 7.65 -0.55 3.16
CA ILE A 27 8.51 -0.78 4.32
C ILE A 27 8.11 -2.03 5.08
N ASP A 28 9.06 -2.61 5.79
CA ASP A 28 8.77 -3.67 6.74
C ASP A 28 8.11 -3.13 8.00
N THR A 29 7.33 -4.00 8.64
CA THR A 29 6.71 -3.71 9.92
C THR A 29 6.78 -4.94 10.80
N ASP A 30 6.97 -4.73 12.11
CA ASP A 30 6.94 -5.80 13.11
C ASP A 30 5.52 -6.36 13.31
N ARG A 31 4.49 -5.71 12.76
CA ARG A 31 3.09 -6.08 12.93
C ARG A 31 2.49 -6.73 11.68
N GLY A 32 3.13 -7.78 11.19
CA GLY A 32 2.64 -8.66 10.11
C GLY A 32 2.67 -8.04 8.71
N GLY A 33 2.21 -8.80 7.72
CA GLY A 33 2.45 -8.48 6.30
C GLY A 33 3.72 -9.16 5.80
N GLU A 34 3.94 -9.06 4.49
CA GLU A 34 5.11 -9.64 3.85
C GLU A 34 6.36 -8.80 4.14
N GLN A 35 7.52 -9.46 4.26
CA GLN A 35 8.81 -8.82 4.47
C GLN A 35 9.49 -8.66 3.11
N TRP A 36 9.66 -7.42 2.66
CA TRP A 36 10.13 -7.14 1.30
C TRP A 36 11.64 -6.93 1.27
N ALA A 37 12.31 -7.47 0.25
CA ALA A 37 13.71 -7.15 0.01
C ALA A 37 13.81 -5.74 -0.58
N ASP A 38 14.86 -5.01 -0.19
CA ASP A 38 15.27 -3.74 -0.82
C ASP A 38 14.24 -2.59 -0.74
N GLU A 39 13.24 -2.68 0.16
CA GLU A 39 12.24 -1.63 0.43
C GLU A 39 11.62 -1.01 -0.85
N PRO A 40 10.91 -1.83 -1.65
CA PRO A 40 10.63 -1.50 -3.03
C PRO A 40 9.63 -0.35 -3.19
N ILE A 41 9.75 0.35 -4.32
CA ILE A 41 8.85 1.43 -4.71
C ILE A 41 7.82 0.94 -5.73
N GLY A 42 6.59 1.42 -5.61
CA GLY A 42 5.54 1.12 -6.57
C GLY A 42 4.39 2.11 -6.51
N VAL A 43 3.40 1.89 -7.38
CA VAL A 43 2.19 2.71 -7.47
C VAL A 43 0.98 1.89 -7.01
N ILE A 44 0.11 2.49 -6.19
CA ILE A 44 -1.17 1.88 -5.84
C ILE A 44 -2.07 1.85 -7.08
N VAL A 45 -2.49 0.67 -7.52
CA VAL A 45 -3.33 0.50 -8.72
C VAL A 45 -4.76 0.07 -8.41
N ALA A 46 -5.00 -0.48 -7.22
CA ALA A 46 -6.33 -0.89 -6.81
C ALA A 46 -6.45 -0.96 -5.27
N PRO A 47 -7.67 -0.82 -4.71
CA PRO A 47 -7.91 -1.23 -3.33
C PRO A 47 -7.67 -2.74 -3.20
N GLY A 48 -7.04 -3.16 -2.11
CA GLY A 48 -6.93 -4.56 -1.77
C GLY A 48 -8.24 -5.10 -1.17
N GLY A 49 -8.36 -6.42 -1.12
CA GLY A 49 -9.51 -7.07 -0.50
C GLY A 49 -9.55 -6.85 1.01
N SER A 50 -10.75 -6.74 1.58
CA SER A 50 -10.93 -6.76 3.03
C SER A 50 -10.57 -8.15 3.55
N GLN A 51 -9.53 -8.26 4.39
CA GLN A 51 -9.33 -9.51 5.14
C GLN A 51 -10.57 -9.79 6.00
N ILE A 52 -10.94 -11.06 6.09
CA ILE A 52 -11.98 -11.54 7.01
C ILE A 52 -11.60 -11.06 8.42
N GLY A 53 -12.41 -10.18 9.02
CA GLY A 53 -12.09 -9.50 10.30
C GLY A 53 -12.11 -7.96 10.23
N GLY A 54 -12.19 -7.36 9.03
CA GLY A 54 -12.81 -6.04 8.80
C GLY A 54 -12.02 -4.76 9.15
N THR A 55 -10.82 -4.85 9.72
CA THR A 55 -10.10 -3.64 10.17
C THR A 55 -8.87 -3.26 9.36
N GLN A 56 -8.17 -4.22 8.75
CA GLN A 56 -6.93 -3.93 8.04
C GLN A 56 -7.19 -3.57 6.58
N ARG A 57 -6.91 -2.33 6.21
CA ARG A 57 -7.03 -1.83 4.84
C ARG A 57 -5.77 -2.24 4.07
N THR A 58 -5.95 -2.81 2.89
CA THR A 58 -4.86 -3.26 2.01
C THR A 58 -4.96 -2.56 0.66
N TRP A 59 -3.85 -2.54 -0.08
CA TRP A 59 -3.76 -1.93 -1.41
C TRP A 59 -3.00 -2.85 -2.34
N THR A 60 -3.43 -2.94 -3.60
CA THR A 60 -2.61 -3.57 -4.64
C THR A 60 -1.61 -2.54 -5.16
N VAL A 61 -0.33 -2.84 -4.97
CA VAL A 61 0.81 -2.05 -5.47
C VAL A 61 1.36 -2.74 -6.71
N ALA A 62 1.58 -1.97 -7.77
CA ALA A 62 2.38 -2.40 -8.91
C ALA A 62 3.78 -1.81 -8.79
N PHE A 63 4.79 -2.67 -8.83
CA PHE A 63 6.19 -2.28 -8.66
C PHE A 63 6.78 -1.80 -9.99
N GLU A 64 7.79 -0.92 -9.90
CA GLU A 64 8.54 -0.45 -11.07
C GLU A 64 9.32 -1.59 -11.74
N GLU A 65 9.95 -2.42 -10.92
CA GLU A 65 10.66 -3.64 -11.32
C GLU A 65 10.11 -4.84 -10.54
N PRO A 66 10.24 -6.08 -11.04
CA PRO A 66 9.77 -7.26 -10.32
C PRO A 66 10.55 -7.49 -9.01
N VAL A 67 9.84 -7.59 -7.88
CA VAL A 67 10.46 -7.60 -6.53
C VAL A 67 10.42 -8.96 -5.85
N TYR A 68 11.29 -9.15 -4.86
CA TYR A 68 11.31 -10.36 -4.03
C TYR A 68 11.02 -10.04 -2.56
N THR A 69 10.50 -11.01 -1.83
CA THR A 69 10.45 -10.99 -0.38
C THR A 69 11.78 -11.46 0.22
N LYS A 70 12.04 -11.16 1.50
CA LYS A 70 13.29 -11.56 2.19
C LYS A 70 13.46 -13.07 2.31
N ASP A 71 12.37 -13.83 2.29
CA ASP A 71 12.38 -15.30 2.25
C ASP A 71 12.52 -15.87 0.81
N GLY A 72 12.73 -15.01 -0.19
CA GLY A 72 13.06 -15.39 -1.56
C GLY A 72 11.85 -15.70 -2.45
N ARG A 73 10.62 -15.37 -2.05
CA ARG A 73 9.46 -15.49 -2.94
C ARG A 73 9.43 -14.34 -3.94
N GLY A 74 8.93 -14.62 -5.14
CA GLY A 74 8.87 -13.68 -6.25
C GLY A 74 9.37 -14.32 -7.56
N PRO A 75 9.64 -13.52 -8.60
CA PRO A 75 9.47 -12.08 -8.63
C PRO A 75 7.99 -11.67 -8.70
N PHE A 76 7.63 -10.58 -8.00
CA PHE A 76 6.28 -10.00 -8.02
C PHE A 76 6.28 -8.70 -8.81
N GLU A 77 5.49 -8.63 -9.88
CA GLU A 77 5.20 -7.35 -10.55
C GLU A 77 4.13 -6.55 -9.79
N ARG A 78 3.25 -7.24 -9.05
CA ARG A 78 2.21 -6.64 -8.22
C ARG A 78 1.97 -7.47 -6.97
N ALA A 79 1.60 -6.80 -5.88
CA ALA A 79 1.23 -7.48 -4.63
C ALA A 79 0.17 -6.70 -3.85
N THR A 80 -0.59 -7.42 -3.02
CA THR A 80 -1.46 -6.79 -2.02
C THR A 80 -0.66 -6.52 -0.76
N VAL A 81 -0.54 -5.25 -0.39
CA VAL A 81 0.28 -4.77 0.73
C VAL A 81 -0.61 -4.10 1.77
N LEU A 82 -0.23 -4.23 3.04
CA LEU A 82 -0.98 -3.61 4.15
C LEU A 82 -0.78 -2.10 4.13
N SER A 83 -1.82 -1.31 4.38
CA SER A 83 -1.71 0.18 4.37
C SER A 83 -0.61 0.71 5.28
N ARG A 84 -0.35 0.02 6.41
CA ARG A 84 0.70 0.40 7.38
C ARG A 84 2.13 0.21 6.85
N GLN A 85 2.30 -0.59 5.80
CA GLN A 85 3.59 -0.81 5.14
C GLN A 85 3.82 0.20 4.01
N LEU A 86 2.85 1.08 3.71
CA LEU A 86 2.93 2.00 2.60
C LEU A 86 3.20 3.41 3.11
N VAL A 87 4.37 3.92 2.75
CA VAL A 87 4.76 5.31 3.01
C VAL A 87 4.64 6.06 1.69
N PRO A 88 3.80 7.11 1.58
CA PRO A 88 3.77 7.96 0.40
C PRO A 88 5.13 8.57 0.12
N VAL A 89 5.60 8.44 -1.11
CA VAL A 89 6.80 9.14 -1.58
C VAL A 89 6.36 10.54 -1.99
N THR A 90 6.53 11.52 -1.10
CA THR A 90 6.33 12.92 -1.49
C THR A 90 7.50 13.33 -2.36
N THR A 91 7.25 13.60 -3.64
CA THR A 91 8.11 14.51 -4.38
C THR A 91 7.95 15.85 -3.69
N ASP A 92 8.96 16.32 -2.96
CA ASP A 92 9.02 17.71 -2.54
C ASP A 92 8.87 18.53 -3.83
N SER A 93 7.66 19.05 -4.07
CA SER A 93 7.43 20.00 -5.15
C SER A 93 7.92 21.34 -4.60
N GLY A 94 9.23 21.42 -4.40
CA GLY A 94 9.91 22.64 -4.04
C GLY A 94 10.02 23.51 -5.28
N GLU A 95 9.07 24.42 -5.45
CA GLU A 95 9.22 25.70 -6.15
C GLU A 95 8.50 26.81 -5.38
#